data_AF-A0A923KXC7-F1
#
_entry.id   AF-A0A923KXC7-F1
#
_cell.length_a   1.000
_cell.length_b   1.000
_cell.length_c   1.000
_cell.angle_alpha   90.00
_cell.angle_beta   90.00
_cell.angle_gamma   90.00
#
_symmetry.space_group_name_H-M   'P 1'
#
loop_
_entity.id
_entity.type
_entity.pdbx_description
1 polymer ?
#
loop_
_entity_poly.entity_id
_entity_poly.type
_entity_poly.pdbx_seq_one_letter_code
_entity_poly.pdbx_strand_id
1 'polypeptide(L)'
;MSKLQEMRKKRMLSQNDLVKASGVSRTIILKYESGEREINKAAAITLLKLSTALSCKIEDLLENTNEEKQPVLFNMYKIWREDLIKNGEDVGLPYTWDSGEASAREDFANYWIMSAEISFVEMLELEKLYDANEK
;
A
#
# COMPACT_ATOMS: atom_id res chain seq x y z
N MET A 1 7.76 6.10 -16.09
CA MET A 1 7.82 7.54 -15.81
C MET A 1 7.25 7.70 -14.41
N SER A 2 7.91 8.42 -13.50
CA SER A 2 7.40 8.55 -12.11
C SER A 2 6.20 9.48 -12.07
N LYS A 3 5.30 9.28 -11.09
CA LYS A 3 4.12 10.14 -10.89
C LYS A 3 4.51 11.61 -10.68
N LEU A 4 5.62 11.86 -9.97
CA LEU A 4 6.17 13.20 -9.78
C LEU A 4 6.51 13.88 -11.12
N GLN A 5 7.17 13.16 -12.03
CA GLN A 5 7.55 13.69 -13.34
C GLN A 5 6.32 13.97 -14.21
N GLU A 6 5.31 13.12 -14.15
CA GLU A 6 4.03 13.32 -14.84
C GLU A 6 3.32 14.58 -14.35
N MET A 7 3.19 14.74 -13.03
CA MET A 7 2.55 15.91 -12.42
C MET A 7 3.29 17.20 -12.75
N ARG A 8 4.62 17.18 -12.71
CA ARG A 8 5.44 18.33 -13.11
C ARG A 8 5.21 18.71 -14.58
N LYS A 9 5.16 17.73 -15.50
CA LYS A 9 4.91 17.99 -16.92
C LYS A 9 3.50 18.48 -17.19
N LYS A 10 2.48 17.96 -16.50
CA LYS A 10 1.09 18.45 -16.57
C LYS A 10 0.99 19.94 -16.21
N ARG A 11 1.89 20.42 -15.35
CA ARG A 11 2.01 21.82 -14.91
C ARG A 11 2.87 22.69 -15.83
N MET A 12 3.43 22.11 -16.90
CA MET A 12 4.39 22.77 -17.78
C MET A 12 5.63 23.32 -17.05
N LEU A 13 6.03 22.69 -15.94
CA LEU A 13 7.21 23.10 -15.16
C LEU A 13 8.45 22.31 -15.61
N SER A 14 9.60 23.00 -15.74
CA SER A 14 10.89 22.30 -15.79
C SER A 14 11.30 21.81 -14.39
N GLN A 15 12.31 20.93 -14.31
CA GLN A 15 12.87 20.55 -13.01
C GLN A 15 13.40 21.79 -12.24
N ASN A 16 13.96 22.77 -12.95
CA ASN A 16 14.47 23.99 -12.32
C ASN A 16 13.34 24.88 -11.79
N ASP A 17 12.19 24.90 -12.47
CA ASP A 17 11.03 25.65 -11.99
C ASP A 17 10.43 25.01 -10.75
N LEU A 18 10.38 23.66 -10.71
CA LEU A 18 9.97 22.93 -9.52
C LEU A 18 10.93 23.15 -8.34
N VAL A 19 12.24 23.22 -8.59
CA VAL A 19 13.24 23.57 -7.57
C VAL A 19 12.94 24.95 -6.98
N LYS A 20 12.70 25.95 -7.83
CA LYS A 20 12.40 27.32 -7.39
C LYS A 20 11.09 27.40 -6.61
N ALA A 21 10.06 26.66 -7.03
CA ALA A 21 8.76 26.68 -6.40
C ALA A 21 8.70 25.90 -5.07
N SER A 22 9.37 24.74 -5.00
CA SER A 22 9.30 23.85 -3.83
C SER A 22 10.45 24.07 -2.82
N GLY A 23 11.55 24.69 -3.24
CA GLY A 23 12.77 24.78 -2.44
C GLY A 23 13.48 23.43 -2.24
N VAL A 24 13.08 22.38 -2.95
CA VAL A 24 13.74 21.07 -2.95
C VAL A 24 14.87 21.08 -3.97
N SER A 25 16.03 20.52 -3.62
CA SER A 25 17.20 20.57 -4.50
C SER A 25 16.96 19.78 -5.80
N ARG A 26 17.60 20.25 -6.88
CA ARG A 26 17.50 19.62 -8.21
C ARG A 26 17.91 18.16 -8.19
N THR A 27 18.96 17.84 -7.43
CA THR A 27 19.45 16.47 -7.25
C THR A 27 18.39 15.57 -6.62
N ILE A 28 17.68 16.06 -5.59
CA ILE A 28 16.63 15.27 -4.94
C ILE A 28 15.45 15.03 -5.90
N ILE A 29 15.00 16.08 -6.60
CA ILE A 29 13.93 15.94 -7.60
C ILE A 29 14.34 14.95 -8.70
N LEU A 30 15.57 15.04 -9.22
CA LEU A 30 16.07 14.11 -10.22
C LEU A 30 16.07 12.66 -9.72
N LYS A 31 16.53 12.41 -8.49
CA LYS A 31 16.58 11.08 -7.89
C LYS A 31 15.20 10.46 -7.66
N TYR A 32 14.22 11.27 -7.25
CA TYR A 32 12.83 10.81 -7.20
C TYR A 32 12.29 10.55 -8.61
N GLU A 33 12.59 11.42 -9.58
CA GLU A 33 12.07 11.25 -10.93
C GLU A 33 12.66 10.03 -11.66
N SER A 34 13.93 9.68 -11.38
CA SER A 34 14.64 8.53 -11.95
C SER A 34 14.36 7.20 -11.24
N GLY A 35 13.73 7.23 -10.06
CA GLY A 35 13.53 6.05 -9.22
C GLY A 35 14.75 5.63 -8.39
N GLU A 36 15.86 6.37 -8.44
CA GLU A 36 17.03 6.12 -7.56
C GLU A 36 16.68 6.29 -6.08
N ARG A 37 15.70 7.15 -5.79
CA ARG A 37 15.16 7.33 -4.45
C ARG A 37 13.66 7.09 -4.47
N GLU A 38 13.20 6.25 -3.56
CA GLU A 38 11.78 5.99 -3.35
C GLU A 38 11.10 7.23 -2.79
N ILE A 39 10.11 7.75 -3.53
CA ILE A 39 9.34 8.92 -3.10
C ILE A 39 8.41 8.58 -1.93
N ASN A 40 7.96 7.33 -1.81
CA ASN A 40 7.13 6.86 -0.69
C ASN A 40 7.86 6.97 0.66
N LYS A 41 9.19 6.89 0.65
CA LYS A 41 10.05 7.04 1.84
C LYS A 41 10.59 8.46 2.01
N ALA A 42 10.10 9.43 1.22
CA ALA A 42 10.49 10.82 1.37
C ALA A 42 9.98 11.38 2.71
N ALA A 43 10.75 12.28 3.32
CA ALA A 43 10.29 12.98 4.51
C ALA A 43 8.99 13.76 4.22
N ALA A 44 8.01 13.69 5.12
CA ALA A 44 6.70 14.33 4.94
C ALA A 44 6.79 15.82 4.56
N ILE A 45 7.76 16.55 5.14
CA ILE A 45 8.02 17.96 4.81
C ILE A 45 8.42 18.14 3.34
N THR A 46 9.17 17.20 2.77
CA THR A 46 9.56 17.23 1.34
C THR A 46 8.35 16.98 0.45
N LEU A 47 7.53 15.99 0.79
CA LEU A 47 6.28 15.70 0.07
C LEU A 47 5.33 16.89 0.09
N LEU A 48 5.15 17.53 1.25
CA LEU A 48 4.31 18.72 1.40
C LEU A 48 4.82 19.90 0.55
N LYS A 49 6.12 20.13 0.51
CA LYS A 49 6.72 21.17 -0.34
C LYS A 49 6.48 20.90 -1.83
N LEU A 50 6.68 19.66 -2.26
CA LEU A 50 6.46 19.25 -3.65
C LEU A 50 4.97 19.34 -4.01
N SER A 51 4.08 18.84 -3.15
CA SER A 51 2.63 18.84 -3.39
C SER A 51 2.06 20.25 -3.42
N THR A 52 2.56 21.15 -2.57
CA THR A 52 2.17 22.57 -2.57
C THR A 52 2.62 23.27 -3.86
N ALA A 53 3.89 23.08 -4.26
CA ALA A 53 4.42 23.65 -5.51
C ALA A 53 3.71 23.09 -6.75
N LEU A 54 3.37 21.80 -6.70
CA LEU A 54 2.59 21.09 -7.71
C LEU A 54 1.10 21.07 -7.38
N SER A 55 0.59 22.00 -6.55
CA SER A 55 -0.82 22.16 -6.07
C SER A 55 -1.68 20.91 -6.21
N CYS A 56 -1.19 19.80 -5.69
CA CYS A 56 -1.82 18.48 -5.69
C CYS A 56 -1.81 17.97 -4.27
N LYS A 57 -2.47 16.84 -4.04
CA LYS A 57 -2.40 16.20 -2.74
C LYS A 57 -1.13 15.34 -2.66
N ILE A 58 -0.71 14.98 -1.44
CA ILE A 58 0.51 14.18 -1.26
C ILE A 58 0.30 12.78 -1.87
N GLU A 59 -0.90 12.24 -1.75
CA GLU A 59 -1.35 10.96 -2.28
C GLU A 59 -1.20 10.87 -3.80
N ASP A 60 -1.32 11.99 -4.51
CA ASP A 60 -1.13 12.05 -5.97
C ASP A 60 0.34 11.84 -6.37
N LEU A 61 1.29 12.08 -5.44
CA LEU A 61 2.72 11.91 -5.65
C LEU A 61 3.22 10.51 -5.25
N LEU A 62 2.53 9.83 -4.34
CA LEU A 62 2.91 8.51 -3.85
C LEU A 62 2.73 7.43 -4.92
N GLU A 63 3.69 6.53 -5.04
CA GLU A 63 3.66 5.43 -5.98
C GLU A 63 2.95 4.21 -5.36
N ASN A 64 2.10 3.54 -6.13
CA ASN A 64 1.41 2.34 -5.66
C ASN A 64 2.39 1.17 -5.77
N THR A 65 3.22 0.95 -4.76
CA THR A 65 4.10 -0.22 -4.70
C THR A 65 3.29 -1.43 -4.25
N ASN A 66 3.41 -2.56 -4.95
CA ASN A 66 2.83 -3.82 -4.48
C ASN A 66 3.57 -4.38 -3.26
N GLU A 67 4.77 -3.88 -2.98
CA GLU A 67 5.64 -4.28 -1.87
C GLU A 67 5.04 -3.98 -0.49
N GLU A 68 4.22 -2.94 -0.36
CA GLU A 68 3.57 -2.58 0.92
C GLU A 68 2.23 -3.31 1.15
N LYS A 69 1.63 -3.87 0.09
CA LYS A 69 0.34 -4.58 0.20
C LYS A 69 0.48 -5.92 0.92
N GLN A 70 1.55 -6.65 0.63
CA GLN A 70 1.83 -7.97 1.20
C GLN A 70 1.93 -7.97 2.74
N PRO A 71 2.70 -7.08 3.40
CA PRO A 71 2.77 -7.07 4.87
C PRO A 71 1.46 -6.62 5.53
N VAL A 72 0.70 -5.71 4.91
CA VAL A 72 -0.60 -5.29 5.44
C VAL A 72 -1.61 -6.44 5.37
N LEU A 73 -1.70 -7.09 4.21
CA LEU A 73 -2.61 -8.21 4.00
C LEU A 73 -2.27 -9.41 4.89
N PHE A 74 -0.99 -9.68 5.11
CA PHE A 74 -0.53 -10.68 6.07
C PHE A 74 -0.94 -10.38 7.51
N ASN A 75 -0.77 -9.14 7.97
CA ASN A 75 -1.21 -8.74 9.30
C ASN A 75 -2.73 -8.86 9.46
N MET A 76 -3.49 -8.49 8.42
CA MET A 76 -4.95 -8.66 8.40
C MET A 76 -5.34 -10.13 8.50
N TYR A 77 -4.71 -11.00 7.71
CA TYR A 77 -4.92 -12.45 7.77
C TYR A 77 -4.59 -13.02 9.15
N LYS A 78 -3.47 -12.58 9.75
CA LYS A 78 -3.06 -13.01 11.08
C LYS A 78 -4.09 -12.66 12.16
N ILE A 79 -4.57 -11.42 12.20
CA ILE A 79 -5.59 -10.99 13.17
C ILE A 79 -6.87 -11.81 13.00
N TRP A 80 -7.33 -11.97 11.76
CA TRP A 80 -8.52 -12.75 11.44
C TRP A 80 -8.41 -14.21 11.91
N ARG A 81 -7.26 -14.86 11.64
CA ARG A 81 -6.96 -16.24 12.05
C ARG A 81 -6.89 -16.39 13.57
N GLU A 82 -6.23 -15.46 14.25
CA GLU A 82 -6.14 -15.48 15.72
C GLU A 82 -7.49 -15.28 16.40
N ASP A 83 -8.33 -14.38 15.87
CA ASP A 83 -9.68 -14.14 16.39
C ASP A 83 -10.58 -15.36 16.21
N LEU A 84 -10.46 -16.08 15.08
CA LEU A 84 -11.15 -17.35 14.87
C LEU A 84 -10.75 -18.41 15.90
N ILE A 85 -9.45 -18.54 16.19
CA ILE A 85 -8.97 -19.51 17.18
C ILE A 85 -9.44 -19.16 18.60
N LYS A 86 -9.47 -17.86 18.94
CA LYS A 86 -9.83 -17.41 20.29
C LYS A 86 -11.34 -17.38 20.53
N ASN A 87 -12.12 -17.02 19.51
CA ASN A 87 -13.54 -16.65 19.66
C ASN A 87 -14.50 -17.44 18.74
N GLY A 88 -14.01 -18.48 18.05
CA GLY A 88 -14.72 -19.16 16.95
C GLY A 88 -16.07 -19.80 17.30
N GLU A 89 -16.37 -20.07 18.56
CA GLU A 89 -17.66 -20.68 18.96
C GLU A 89 -18.75 -19.67 19.35
N ASP A 90 -18.45 -18.39 19.63
CA ASP A 90 -19.41 -17.51 20.35
C ASP A 90 -19.69 -16.14 19.70
N VAL A 91 -19.10 -15.80 18.54
CA VAL A 91 -19.11 -14.38 18.05
C VAL A 91 -19.54 -14.21 16.58
N GLY A 92 -20.10 -15.23 15.92
CA GLY A 92 -20.58 -15.08 14.54
C GLY A 92 -19.45 -14.81 13.52
N LEU A 93 -18.27 -15.37 13.79
CA LEU A 93 -17.11 -15.35 12.91
C LEU A 93 -17.19 -16.47 11.85
N PRO A 94 -16.42 -16.38 10.75
CA PRO A 94 -16.34 -17.37 9.66
C PRO A 94 -16.36 -18.83 10.12
N TYR A 95 -17.13 -19.66 9.42
CA TYR A 95 -17.28 -21.09 9.75
C TYR A 95 -16.01 -21.92 9.43
N THR A 96 -15.14 -21.39 8.57
CA THR A 96 -14.00 -22.11 7.98
C THR A 96 -12.86 -21.13 7.65
N TRP A 97 -11.62 -21.59 7.84
CA TRP A 97 -10.40 -20.89 7.40
C TRP A 97 -9.70 -21.64 6.26
N ASP A 98 -10.34 -22.67 5.69
CA ASP A 98 -9.78 -23.42 4.57
C ASP A 98 -9.72 -22.51 3.33
N SER A 99 -8.50 -22.15 2.95
CA SER A 99 -8.22 -21.33 1.77
C SER A 99 -8.84 -21.88 0.49
N GLY A 100 -9.08 -23.20 0.42
CA GLY A 100 -9.74 -23.89 -0.70
C GLY A 100 -11.24 -23.65 -0.80
N GLU A 101 -11.88 -23.19 0.28
CA GLU A 101 -13.30 -22.88 0.30
C GLU A 101 -13.53 -21.39 -0.03
N ALA A 102 -14.46 -21.12 -0.95
CA ALA A 102 -14.79 -19.75 -1.32
C ALA A 102 -15.36 -18.94 -0.15
N SER A 103 -16.07 -19.61 0.77
CA SER A 103 -16.61 -19.04 2.01
C SER A 103 -15.52 -18.41 2.88
N ALA A 104 -14.35 -19.05 3.03
CA ALA A 104 -13.26 -18.49 3.83
C ALA A 104 -12.75 -17.16 3.26
N ARG A 105 -12.69 -17.02 1.93
CA ARG A 105 -12.26 -15.79 1.24
C ARG A 105 -13.32 -14.70 1.32
N GLU A 106 -14.59 -15.06 1.19
CA GLU A 106 -15.72 -14.14 1.35
C GLU A 106 -15.79 -13.62 2.79
N ASP A 107 -15.67 -14.51 3.77
CA ASP A 107 -15.72 -14.15 5.18
C ASP A 107 -14.52 -13.29 5.60
N PHE A 108 -13.32 -13.58 5.09
CA PHE A 108 -12.16 -12.71 5.28
C PHE A 108 -12.38 -11.30 4.70
N ALA A 109 -12.91 -11.22 3.47
CA ALA A 109 -13.23 -9.94 2.83
C ALA A 109 -14.30 -9.17 3.62
N ASN A 110 -15.32 -9.87 4.14
CA ASN A 110 -16.38 -9.29 4.95
C ASN A 110 -15.87 -8.78 6.31
N TYR A 111 -15.02 -9.56 6.99
CA TYR A 111 -14.43 -9.17 8.28
C TYR A 111 -13.64 -7.86 8.18
N TRP A 112 -12.93 -7.64 7.07
CA TRP A 112 -12.14 -6.43 6.82
C TRP A 112 -12.85 -5.36 5.98
N ILE A 113 -14.11 -5.57 5.61
CA ILE A 113 -14.90 -4.65 4.78
C ILE A 113 -14.14 -4.32 3.47
N MET A 114 -13.61 -5.36 2.83
CA MET A 114 -12.89 -5.23 1.57
C MET A 114 -13.87 -4.98 0.42
N SER A 115 -13.49 -4.12 -0.52
CA SER A 115 -14.31 -3.83 -1.70
C SER A 115 -14.32 -4.95 -2.75
N ALA A 116 -13.45 -5.95 -2.59
CA ALA A 116 -13.33 -7.11 -3.45
C ALA A 116 -12.84 -8.31 -2.64
N GLU A 117 -13.27 -9.50 -3.04
CA GLU A 117 -12.74 -10.75 -2.50
C GLU A 117 -11.26 -10.90 -2.81
N ILE A 118 -10.53 -11.43 -1.83
CA ILE A 118 -9.17 -11.92 -2.03
C ILE A 118 -9.19 -13.12 -2.98
N SER A 119 -8.20 -13.21 -3.88
CA SER A 119 -8.08 -14.37 -4.77
C SER A 119 -7.61 -15.60 -4.00
N PHE A 120 -7.92 -16.79 -4.53
CA PHE A 120 -7.43 -18.06 -3.97
C PHE A 120 -5.91 -18.09 -3.82
N VAL A 121 -5.19 -17.61 -4.84
CA VAL A 121 -3.72 -17.62 -4.85
C VAL A 121 -3.17 -16.73 -3.73
N GLU A 122 -3.72 -15.52 -3.59
CA GLU A 122 -3.30 -14.60 -2.51
C GLU A 122 -3.60 -15.18 -1.14
N MET A 123 -4.80 -15.73 -0.90
CA MET A 123 -5.16 -16.35 0.38
C MET A 123 -4.22 -17.52 0.73
N LEU A 124 -3.90 -18.38 -0.24
CA LEU A 124 -3.01 -19.52 -0.06
C LEU A 124 -1.56 -19.09 0.23
N GLU A 125 -1.10 -17.98 -0.36
CA GLU A 125 0.22 -17.41 -0.03
C GLU A 125 0.25 -16.91 1.42
N LEU A 126 -0.81 -16.24 1.89
CA LEU A 126 -0.92 -15.78 3.28
C LEU A 126 -0.92 -16.94 4.27
N GLU A 127 -1.64 -18.01 3.98
CA GLU A 127 -1.66 -19.23 4.80
C GLU A 127 -0.26 -19.83 4.94
N LYS A 128 0.45 -20.01 3.83
CA LYS A 128 1.83 -20.52 3.84
C LYS A 128 2.79 -19.62 4.62
N LEU A 129 2.64 -18.30 4.48
CA LEU A 129 3.44 -17.33 5.24
C LEU A 129 3.13 -17.40 6.73
N TYR A 130 1.86 -17.62 7.09
CA TYR A 130 1.43 -17.70 8.47
C TYR A 130 2.02 -18.94 9.15
N ASP A 131 1.87 -20.10 8.50
CA ASP A 131 2.42 -21.37 8.98
C ASP A 131 3.95 -21.38 9.07
N ALA A 132 4.63 -20.62 8.20
CA ALA A 132 6.08 -20.46 8.23
C ALA A 132 6.56 -19.57 9.39
N ASN A 133 5.72 -18.65 9.88
CA ASN A 133 6.05 -17.71 10.97
C ASN A 133 5.59 -18.19 12.35
N GLU A 134 4.70 -19.19 12.45
CA GLU A 134 4.26 -19.80 13.72
C GLU A 134 5.05 -21.07 14.13
N LYS A 135 6.02 -21.53 13.34
CA LYS A 135 6.97 -22.60 13.70
C LYS A 135 8.23 -22.06 14.35
#